data_AF-A0A9E4T1V9-F1
#
_entry.id   AF-A0A9E4T1V9-F1
#
_cell.length_a   1.000
_cell.length_b   1.000
_cell.length_c   1.000
_cell.angle_alpha   90.00
_cell.angle_beta   90.00
_cell.angle_gamma   90.00
#
_symmetry.space_group_name_H-M   'P 1'
#
loop_
_entity.id
_entity.type
_entity.pdbx_description
1 polymer ?
#
loop_
_entity_poly.entity_id
_entity_poly.type
_entity_poly.pdbx_seq_one_letter_code
_entity_poly.pdbx_strand_id
1 'polypeptide(L)' 'TFAFIDSMIGPRRDHAAVLLPDGSVLVTGGRDGDGSLRTAEIWIPGKAR' A
#
# COMPACT_ATOMS: atom_id res chain seq x y z
N THR A 1 11.68 -6.38 15.99
CA THR A 1 11.05 -5.09 16.38
C THR A 1 10.28 -4.57 15.19
N PHE A 2 9.24 -3.76 15.42
CA PHE A 2 8.54 -3.08 14.32
C PHE A 2 9.11 -1.67 14.16
N ALA A 3 9.18 -1.20 12.91
CA ALA A 3 9.53 0.17 12.58
C ALA A 3 8.42 0.76 11.71
N PHE A 4 8.13 2.04 11.90
CA PHE A 4 7.28 2.77 10.97
C PHE A 4 8.08 3.07 9.70
N ILE A 5 7.41 2.95 8.56
CA ILE A 5 7.91 3.36 7.25
C ILE A 5 7.07 4.53 6.73
N ASP A 6 7.37 5.01 5.52
CA ASP A 6 6.56 6.02 4.86
C ASP A 6 5.09 5.61 4.75
N SER A 7 4.22 6.60 4.87
CA SER A 7 2.78 6.40 4.75
C SER A 7 2.38 6.11 3.31
N MET A 8 1.28 5.36 3.18
CA MET A 8 0.58 5.11 1.92
C MET A 8 0.24 6.43 1.20
N ILE A 9 0.03 6.36 -0.12
CA ILE A 9 -0.31 7.55 -0.92
C ILE A 9 -1.65 8.16 -0.45
N GLY A 10 -2.59 7.31 -0.06
CA GLY A 10 -3.85 7.70 0.56
C GLY A 10 -4.29 6.70 1.63
N PRO A 11 -5.24 7.10 2.49
CA PRO A 11 -5.80 6.21 3.51
C PRO A 11 -6.51 5.04 2.82
N ARG A 12 -6.28 3.83 3.33
CA ARG A 12 -7.01 2.65 2.85
C ARG A 12 -7.13 1.60 3.96
N ARG A 13 -8.31 1.00 4.05
CA ARG A 13 -8.61 -0.21 4.85
C ARG A 13 -9.23 -1.27 3.96
N ASP A 14 -9.25 -2.52 4.42
CA ASP A 14 -9.82 -3.66 3.69
C ASP A 14 -9.21 -3.87 2.28
N HIS A 15 -7.97 -3.43 2.08
CA HIS A 15 -7.23 -3.59 0.82
C HIS A 15 -6.60 -4.99 0.73
N ALA A 16 -6.24 -5.41 -0.48
CA ALA A 16 -5.40 -6.58 -0.69
C ALA A 16 -3.95 -6.15 -0.91
N ALA A 17 -3.00 -6.90 -0.36
CA ALA A 17 -1.56 -6.69 -0.54
C ALA A 17 -0.88 -7.99 -0.99
N VAL A 18 -0.05 -7.91 -2.02
CA VAL A 18 0.69 -9.05 -2.58
C VAL A 18 2.16 -8.70 -2.71
N LEU A 19 3.04 -9.57 -2.19
CA LEU A 19 4.48 -9.50 -2.41
C LEU A 19 4.81 -9.96 -3.83
N LEU A 20 5.51 -9.11 -4.59
CA LEU A 20 5.95 -9.42 -5.94
C LEU A 20 7.34 -10.10 -5.93
N PRO A 21 7.74 -10.81 -7.01
CA PRO A 21 9.03 -11.50 -7.07
C PRO A 21 10.26 -10.59 -6.91
N ASP A 22 10.14 -9.30 -7.22
CA ASP A 22 11.21 -8.31 -7.09
C ASP A 22 11.31 -7.68 -5.69
N GLY A 23 10.47 -8.13 -4.74
CA GLY A 23 10.45 -7.64 -3.36
C GLY A 23 9.59 -6.40 -3.12
N SER A 24 9.00 -5.82 -4.16
CA SER A 24 7.99 -4.77 -4.01
C SER A 24 6.64 -5.33 -3.55
N VAL A 25 5.79 -4.47 -3.00
CA VAL A 25 4.44 -4.84 -2.54
C VAL A 25 3.40 -4.09 -3.34
N LEU A 26 2.56 -4.83 -4.07
CA LEU A 26 1.40 -4.28 -4.75
C LEU A 26 0.22 -4.23 -3.77
N VAL A 27 -0.32 -3.05 -3.55
CA VAL A 27 -1.54 -2.84 -2.77
C VAL A 27 -2.68 -2.39 -3.69
N THR A 28 -3.81 -3.07 -3.63
CA THR A 28 -4.95 -2.85 -4.54
C THR A 28 -6.25 -2.69 -3.75
N GLY A 29 -7.07 -1.73 -4.20
CA GLY A 29 -8.43 -1.55 -3.71
C GLY A 29 -8.52 -1.20 -2.23
N GLY A 30 -9.54 -1.74 -1.58
CA GLY A 30 -9.96 -1.34 -0.25
C GLY A 30 -10.91 -0.15 -0.29
N ARG A 31 -11.03 0.54 0.84
CA ARG A 31 -11.95 1.67 1.02
C ARG A 31 -11.36 2.71 1.95
N ASP A 32 -11.81 3.94 1.81
CA ASP A 32 -11.46 5.07 2.67
C ASP A 32 -12.71 5.64 3.38
N GLY A 33 -12.69 6.94 3.69
CA GLY A 33 -13.83 7.65 4.26
C GLY A 33 -14.94 7.94 3.24
N ASP A 34 -14.62 7.97 1.95
CA ASP A 34 -15.51 8.38 0.86
C ASP A 34 -16.10 7.18 0.11
N GLY A 35 -15.42 6.03 0.13
CA GLY A 35 -15.96 4.78 -0.40
C GLY A 35 -14.91 3.79 -0.87
N SER A 36 -15.29 2.94 -1.83
CA SER A 36 -14.39 1.95 -2.41
C SER A 36 -13.36 2.60 -3.33
N LEU A 37 -12.10 2.24 -3.12
CA LEU A 37 -10.98 2.74 -3.91
C LEU A 37 -10.87 1.98 -5.23
N ARG A 38 -10.73 2.72 -6.33
CA ARG A 38 -10.40 2.20 -7.67
C ARG A 38 -8.94 2.40 -8.03
N THR A 39 -8.09 2.52 -7.01
CA THR A 39 -6.66 2.80 -7.15
C THR A 39 -5.82 1.67 -6.58
N ALA A 40 -4.59 1.58 -7.07
CA ALA A 40 -3.54 0.72 -6.55
C ALA A 40 -2.28 1.56 -6.33
N GLU A 41 -1.43 1.10 -5.42
CA GLU A 41 -0.11 1.67 -5.19
C GLU A 41 0.93 0.56 -5.00
N ILE A 42 2.18 0.88 -5.30
CA ILE A 42 3.30 -0.04 -5.13
C ILE A 42 4.26 0.53 -4.08
N TRP A 43 4.55 -0.26 -3.06
CA TRP A 43 5.60 0.05 -2.10
C TRP A 43 6.90 -0.64 -2.54
N ILE A 44 8.01 0.11 -2.55
CA ILE A 44 9.33 -0.37 -2.95
C ILE A 44 10.26 -0.25 -1.73
N PRO A 45 10.75 -1.37 -1.16
CA PRO A 45 11.68 -1.33 -0.04
C PRO A 45 12.91 -0.48 -0.34
N GLY A 46 13.31 0.36 0.62
CA GLY A 46 14.51 1.19 0.51
C GLY A 46 14.38 2.43 -0.39
N LYS A 47 13.25 2.60 -1.08
CA LYS A 47 12.92 3.86 -1.75
C LYS A 47 12.28 4.79 -0.72
N ALA A 48 13.05 5.73 -0.19
CA ALA A 48 12.49 6.86 0.54
C ALA A 48 11.61 7.68 -0.43
N ARG A 49 10.46 8.16 0.06
CA ARG A 49 9.56 8.99 -0.74
C ARG A 49 10.14 10.37 -1.04
#